data_AF-A0A8B9UCT0-F1
#
_entry.id   AF-A0A8B9UCT0-F1
#
_cell.length_a   1.000
_cell.length_b   1.000
_cell.length_c   1.000
_cell.angle_alpha   90.00
_cell.angle_beta   90.00
_cell.angle_gamma   90.00
#
_symmetry.space_group_name_H-M   'P 1'
#
loop_
_entity.id
_entity.type
_entity.pdbx_description
1 polymer ?
#
loop_
_entity_poly.entity_id
_entity_poly.type
_entity_poly.pdbx_seq_one_letter_code
_entity_poly.pdbx_strand_id
1 'polypeptide(L)'
;AACLNELLTISKDIEKGTETKEQMESEIMAKLQDHMMSSKAEKQTSQLVARLHQRKIDLELHFSKVENDMTQVIMNTTHTNCRLTILQKTLCELDKEIKNIHDLISRSESEIAKCSLLIENKQGVIRQYNKKLEVLLSQQGGQELGPLEIEAKRLTKQIEECNSEVLTLQKYWLNLQKELVKLTEEREDQITSLDMLKKQITIMQQKKVRTENEIQQEIKEQKNIERHMKSMSNDLIKLNVLINKNNSSFTELQYGNIITENEFIRSLKAAEKESIEMQEKHSRLTEEKERLLNSLVEAEHQIMLWEKKIQLTKEMRSAVDSETGQGEIRAMRAEIHRMQVRYGQLMKQQEKMIRDMEASVSRREAIAIRGEGQNKTDKKHFTKSDFQRKKQELRKKITETQKNAQDCNKIVLELESTQASLSATCLEKQQEMCTLQTESDSLDSDTEYLRNMKRWNLLELVSYQTRQKQLQAVKEGKYTPLCSTEQAWRNEQQKLQERIHAICGIVHQVQQEQPQYHRALQWLSQCLESRLGSQEAC
;
A
#
# COMPACT_ATOMS: atom_id res chain seq x y z
N ALA A 1 0.98 -70.84 -37.30
CA ALA A 1 0.45 -69.46 -37.41
C ALA A 1 0.20 -68.83 -36.04
N ALA A 2 -0.54 -69.48 -35.13
CA ALA A 2 -0.84 -68.93 -33.79
C ALA A 2 0.39 -68.69 -32.89
N CYS A 3 1.31 -69.65 -32.72
CA CYS A 3 2.54 -69.46 -31.91
C CYS A 3 3.45 -68.32 -32.40
N LEU A 4 3.45 -68.03 -33.71
CA LEU A 4 4.30 -66.97 -34.30
C LEU A 4 3.73 -65.58 -33.99
N ASN A 5 2.40 -65.43 -33.96
CA ASN A 5 1.75 -64.19 -33.55
C ASN A 5 1.91 -63.95 -32.05
N GLU A 6 1.84 -64.98 -31.22
CA GLU A 6 2.08 -64.87 -29.77
C GLU A 6 3.51 -64.45 -29.46
N LEU A 7 4.50 -65.03 -30.16
CA LEU A 7 5.90 -64.61 -30.04
C LEU A 7 6.12 -63.16 -30.48
N LEU A 8 5.45 -62.71 -31.55
CA LEU A 8 5.53 -61.31 -31.99
C LEU A 8 4.88 -60.34 -30.99
N THR A 9 3.76 -60.72 -30.37
CA THR A 9 3.15 -59.90 -29.31
C THR A 9 4.03 -59.84 -28.06
N ILE A 10 4.64 -60.96 -27.66
CA ILE A 10 5.58 -60.99 -26.52
C ILE A 10 6.82 -60.15 -26.81
N SER A 11 7.39 -60.24 -28.02
CA SER A 11 8.53 -59.37 -28.41
C SER A 11 8.16 -57.89 -28.37
N LYS A 12 6.96 -57.53 -28.84
CA LYS A 12 6.48 -56.15 -28.83
C LYS A 12 6.19 -55.62 -27.42
N ASP A 13 5.71 -56.48 -26.52
CA ASP A 13 5.51 -56.14 -25.11
C ASP A 13 6.84 -56.03 -24.36
N ILE A 14 7.84 -56.87 -24.71
CA ILE A 14 9.22 -56.73 -24.23
C ILE A 14 9.83 -55.41 -24.71
N GLU A 15 9.67 -55.04 -25.99
CA GLU A 15 10.16 -53.77 -26.55
C GLU A 15 9.54 -52.56 -25.85
N LYS A 16 8.22 -52.56 -25.62
CA LYS A 16 7.56 -51.52 -24.81
C LYS A 16 8.05 -51.51 -23.36
N GLY A 17 8.30 -52.69 -22.78
CA GLY A 17 8.88 -52.83 -21.45
C GLY A 17 10.30 -52.24 -21.37
N THR A 18 11.11 -52.43 -22.42
CA THR A 18 12.44 -51.83 -22.51
C THR A 18 12.39 -50.33 -22.74
N GLU A 19 11.49 -49.83 -23.60
CA GLU A 19 11.30 -48.39 -23.83
C GLU A 19 10.84 -47.68 -22.56
N THR A 20 9.88 -48.24 -21.83
CA THR A 20 9.41 -47.68 -20.55
C THR A 20 10.48 -47.73 -19.48
N LYS A 21 11.32 -48.78 -19.46
CA LYS A 21 12.49 -48.85 -18.59
C LYS A 21 13.53 -47.78 -18.94
N GLU A 22 13.87 -47.61 -20.22
CA GLU A 22 14.81 -46.58 -20.67
C GLU A 22 14.30 -45.16 -20.39
N GLN A 23 12.99 -44.93 -20.52
CA GLN A 23 12.35 -43.67 -20.13
C GLN A 23 12.47 -43.43 -18.62
N MET A 24 12.14 -44.42 -17.79
CA MET A 24 12.30 -44.32 -16.33
C MET A 24 13.76 -44.11 -15.92
N GLU A 25 14.71 -44.82 -16.53
CA GLU A 25 16.15 -44.61 -16.27
C GLU A 25 16.60 -43.20 -16.66
N SER A 26 16.10 -42.68 -17.79
CA SER A 26 16.37 -41.30 -18.22
C SER A 26 15.78 -40.27 -17.25
N GLU A 27 14.56 -40.49 -16.77
CA GLU A 27 13.91 -39.63 -15.76
C GLU A 27 14.65 -39.67 -14.42
N ILE A 28 15.09 -40.84 -13.96
CA ILE A 28 15.88 -40.99 -12.73
C ILE A 28 17.21 -40.25 -12.87
N MET A 29 17.89 -40.38 -14.00
CA MET A 29 19.14 -39.67 -14.28
C MET A 29 18.94 -38.15 -14.29
N ALA A 30 17.86 -37.66 -14.90
CA ALA A 30 17.50 -36.24 -14.88
C ALA A 30 17.25 -35.75 -13.45
N LYS A 31 16.48 -36.50 -12.63
CA LYS A 31 16.23 -36.14 -11.22
C LYS A 31 17.48 -36.15 -10.36
N LEU A 32 18.40 -37.10 -10.57
CA LEU A 32 19.70 -37.13 -9.87
C LEU A 32 20.56 -35.93 -10.25
N GLN A 33 20.57 -35.55 -11.52
CA GLN A 33 21.29 -34.38 -12.00
C GLN A 33 20.71 -33.09 -11.40
N ASP A 34 19.38 -32.95 -11.35
CA ASP A 34 18.70 -31.82 -10.69
C ASP A 34 19.05 -31.75 -9.20
N HIS A 35 19.03 -32.87 -8.48
CA HIS A 35 19.42 -32.93 -7.07
C HIS A 35 20.87 -32.53 -6.84
N MET A 36 21.79 -32.98 -7.71
CA MET A 36 23.21 -32.61 -7.62
C MET A 36 23.41 -31.11 -7.90
N MET A 37 22.71 -30.55 -8.88
CA MET A 37 22.74 -29.12 -9.19
C MET A 37 22.14 -28.29 -8.05
N SER A 38 21.02 -28.73 -7.46
CA SER A 38 20.43 -28.12 -6.28
C SER A 38 21.39 -28.13 -5.09
N SER A 39 22.05 -29.26 -4.80
CA SER A 39 23.02 -29.37 -3.72
C SER A 39 24.25 -28.47 -3.94
N LYS A 40 24.71 -28.33 -5.20
CA LYS A 40 25.80 -27.42 -5.55
C LYS A 40 25.38 -25.96 -5.37
N ALA A 41 24.16 -25.60 -5.76
CA ALA A 41 23.59 -24.28 -5.54
C ALA A 41 23.47 -23.98 -4.04
N GLU A 42 22.99 -24.93 -3.23
CA GLU A 42 22.88 -24.81 -1.77
C GLU A 42 24.24 -24.60 -1.09
N LYS A 43 25.30 -25.29 -1.55
CA LYS A 43 26.67 -25.06 -1.06
C LYS A 43 27.17 -23.66 -1.43
N GLN A 44 26.89 -23.19 -2.64
CA GLN A 44 27.28 -21.85 -3.08
C GLN A 44 26.54 -20.75 -2.31
N THR A 45 25.24 -20.93 -2.06
CA THR A 45 24.45 -19.99 -1.25
C THR A 45 24.92 -20.00 0.20
N SER A 46 25.17 -21.17 0.80
CA SER A 46 25.72 -21.27 2.17
C SER A 46 27.08 -20.58 2.31
N GLN A 47 27.99 -20.76 1.35
CA GLN A 47 29.28 -20.04 1.32
C GLN A 47 29.12 -18.53 1.15
N LEU A 48 28.15 -18.08 0.36
CA LEU A 48 27.84 -16.66 0.22
C LEU A 48 27.29 -16.09 1.53
N VAL A 49 26.37 -16.81 2.18
CA VAL A 49 25.80 -16.45 3.49
C VAL A 49 26.88 -16.36 4.55
N ALA A 50 27.81 -17.32 4.62
CA ALA A 50 28.94 -17.28 5.55
C ALA A 50 29.85 -16.06 5.31
N ARG A 51 30.16 -15.74 4.04
CA ARG A 51 30.93 -14.53 3.69
C ARG A 51 30.19 -13.25 4.06
N LEU A 52 28.89 -13.19 3.85
CA LEU A 52 28.06 -12.05 4.25
C LEU A 52 28.02 -11.89 5.77
N HIS A 53 27.90 -13.00 6.51
CA HIS A 53 27.97 -12.97 7.98
C HIS A 53 29.32 -12.47 8.48
N GLN A 54 30.44 -12.96 7.93
CA GLN A 54 31.77 -12.47 8.32
C GLN A 54 31.90 -10.97 8.02
N ARG A 55 31.46 -10.54 6.84
CA ARG A 55 31.49 -9.11 6.47
C ARG A 55 30.63 -8.26 7.39
N LYS A 56 29.48 -8.75 7.82
CA LYS A 56 28.62 -8.09 8.81
C LYS A 56 29.35 -7.92 10.14
N ILE A 57 29.96 -8.98 10.66
CA ILE A 57 30.71 -8.94 11.93
C ILE A 57 31.89 -7.95 11.83
N ASP A 58 32.63 -7.96 10.72
CA ASP A 58 33.75 -7.03 10.51
C ASP A 58 33.27 -5.56 10.48
N LEU A 59 32.11 -5.29 9.85
CA LEU A 59 31.51 -3.97 9.81
C LEU A 59 30.99 -3.53 11.18
N GLU A 60 30.38 -4.43 11.96
CA GLU A 60 29.94 -4.17 13.33
C GLU A 60 31.13 -3.85 14.23
N LEU A 61 32.24 -4.59 14.12
CA LEU A 61 33.46 -4.31 14.87
C LEU A 61 34.08 -2.96 14.48
N HIS A 62 34.09 -2.63 13.19
CA HIS A 62 34.53 -1.31 12.72
C HIS A 62 33.63 -0.19 13.24
N PHE A 63 32.32 -0.40 13.26
CA PHE A 63 31.37 0.57 13.79
C PHE A 63 31.62 0.83 15.28
N SER A 64 31.73 -0.23 16.10
CA SER A 64 32.09 -0.12 17.52
C SER A 64 33.43 0.60 17.75
N LYS A 65 34.41 0.39 16.86
CA LYS A 65 35.69 1.10 16.92
C LYS A 65 35.53 2.60 16.64
N VAL A 66 34.78 2.96 15.60
CA VAL A 66 34.50 4.37 15.27
C VAL A 66 33.68 5.06 16.37
N GLU A 67 32.74 4.36 16.99
CA GLU A 67 32.00 4.88 18.14
C GLU A 67 32.92 5.13 19.35
N ASN A 68 33.84 4.21 19.64
CA ASN A 68 34.85 4.40 20.68
C ASN A 68 35.79 5.58 20.37
N ASP A 69 36.26 5.71 19.12
CA ASP A 69 37.10 6.83 18.70
C ASP A 69 36.32 8.17 18.81
N MET A 70 35.04 8.18 18.45
CA MET A 70 34.17 9.35 18.58
C MET A 70 33.97 9.75 20.04
N THR A 71 33.69 8.79 20.93
CA THR A 71 33.55 9.08 22.37
C THR A 71 34.85 9.59 22.98
N GLN A 72 36.00 9.07 22.55
CA GLN A 72 37.31 9.59 22.96
C GLN A 72 37.54 11.03 22.47
N VAL A 73 37.19 11.36 21.23
CA VAL A 73 37.28 12.74 20.69
C VAL A 73 36.34 13.69 21.43
N ILE A 74 35.13 13.25 21.76
CA ILE A 74 34.17 14.04 22.56
C ILE A 74 34.77 14.31 23.95
N MET A 75 35.31 13.30 24.63
CA MET A 75 35.94 13.46 25.94
C MET A 75 37.15 14.41 25.90
N ASN A 76 37.99 14.31 24.86
CA ASN A 76 39.11 15.22 24.69
C ASN A 76 38.63 16.66 24.45
N THR A 77 37.55 16.85 23.69
CA THR A 77 36.95 18.16 23.41
C THR A 77 36.33 18.78 24.66
N THR A 78 35.63 17.99 25.48
CA THR A 78 35.06 18.49 26.73
C THR A 78 36.18 18.83 27.73
N HIS A 79 37.25 18.03 27.79
CA HIS A 79 38.42 18.32 28.61
C HIS A 79 39.12 19.63 28.19
N THR A 80 39.34 19.85 26.89
CA THR A 80 39.95 21.10 26.40
C THR A 80 39.06 22.31 26.63
N ASN A 81 37.73 22.19 26.44
CA ASN A 81 36.77 23.25 26.74
C ASN A 81 36.73 23.62 28.23
N CYS A 82 36.80 22.63 29.12
CA CYS A 82 36.90 22.87 30.55
C CYS A 82 38.16 23.66 30.88
N ARG A 83 39.31 23.26 30.31
CA ARG A 83 40.59 23.95 30.50
C ARG A 83 40.57 25.39 29.95
N LEU A 84 39.96 25.61 28.79
CA LEU A 84 39.74 26.94 28.23
C LEU A 84 38.89 27.82 29.16
N THR A 85 37.81 27.26 29.72
CA THR A 85 36.94 27.98 30.65
C THR A 85 37.69 28.41 31.91
N ILE A 86 38.57 27.56 32.44
CA ILE A 86 39.42 27.89 33.60
C ILE A 86 40.40 29.02 33.22
N LEU A 87 41.09 28.90 32.08
CA LEU A 87 42.04 29.92 31.62
C LEU A 87 41.37 31.28 31.38
N GLN A 88 40.14 31.28 30.87
CA GLN A 88 39.37 32.50 30.66
C GLN A 88 38.97 33.16 31.98
N LYS A 89 38.62 32.37 33.02
CA LYS A 89 38.40 32.90 34.38
C LYS A 89 39.67 33.51 34.96
N THR A 90 40.82 32.84 34.85
CA THR A 90 42.09 33.38 35.34
C THR A 90 42.50 34.67 34.62
N LEU A 91 42.24 34.77 33.31
CA LEU A 91 42.47 36.02 32.56
C LEU A 91 41.58 37.16 33.07
N CYS A 92 40.31 36.88 33.35
CA CYS A 92 39.39 37.89 33.90
C CYS A 92 39.80 38.36 35.31
N GLU A 93 40.41 37.47 36.11
CA GLU A 93 40.95 37.80 37.44
C GLU A 93 42.19 38.69 37.31
N LEU A 94 43.13 38.33 36.44
CA LEU A 94 44.32 39.14 36.16
C LEU A 94 43.96 40.53 35.61
N ASP A 95 42.98 40.63 34.71
CA ASP A 95 42.49 41.92 34.21
C ASP A 95 41.91 42.81 35.33
N LYS A 96 41.27 42.21 36.34
CA LYS A 96 40.79 42.95 37.52
C LYS A 96 41.95 43.41 38.39
N GLU A 97 42.97 42.58 38.59
CA GLU A 97 44.17 42.95 39.33
C GLU A 97 44.93 44.10 38.64
N ILE A 98 45.09 44.04 37.32
CA ILE A 98 45.71 45.12 36.53
C ILE A 98 44.94 46.43 36.71
N LYS A 99 43.60 46.40 36.62
CA LYS A 99 42.78 47.59 36.87
C LYS A 99 42.96 48.15 38.27
N ASN A 100 42.97 47.29 39.30
CA ASN A 100 43.17 47.71 40.68
C ASN A 100 44.54 48.38 40.90
N ILE A 101 45.60 47.82 40.30
CA ILE A 101 46.95 48.40 40.36
C ILE A 101 46.98 49.74 39.61
N HIS A 102 46.35 49.83 38.44
CA HIS A 102 46.27 51.08 37.68
C HIS A 102 45.56 52.18 38.46
N ASP A 103 44.45 51.86 39.14
CA ASP A 103 43.73 52.81 40.00
C ASP A 103 44.57 53.26 41.21
N LEU A 104 45.43 52.38 41.75
CA LEU A 104 46.35 52.73 42.84
C LEU A 104 47.46 53.66 42.35
N ILE A 105 48.02 53.40 41.17
CA ILE A 105 49.03 54.25 40.53
C ILE A 105 48.44 55.63 40.24
N SER A 106 47.23 55.71 39.68
CA SER A 106 46.59 57.00 39.40
C SER A 106 46.36 57.82 40.68
N ARG A 107 46.03 57.17 41.80
CA ARG A 107 45.92 57.82 43.12
C ARG A 107 47.27 58.34 43.62
N SER A 108 48.33 57.55 43.54
CA SER A 108 49.67 57.98 44.00
C SER A 108 50.23 59.11 43.13
N GLU A 109 50.03 59.06 41.81
CA GLU A 109 50.38 60.16 40.89
C GLU A 109 49.67 61.46 41.25
N SER A 110 48.37 61.39 41.60
CA SER A 110 47.62 62.56 42.07
C SER A 110 48.17 63.13 43.38
N GLU A 111 48.59 62.27 44.31
CA GLU A 111 49.22 62.69 45.57
C GLU A 111 50.60 63.31 45.34
N ILE A 112 51.42 62.72 44.47
CA ILE A 112 52.74 63.27 44.08
C ILE A 112 52.57 64.66 43.46
N ALA A 113 51.58 64.86 42.59
CA ALA A 113 51.27 66.16 42.00
C ALA A 113 50.90 67.20 43.08
N LYS A 114 50.08 66.83 44.07
CA LYS A 114 49.74 67.72 45.21
C LYS A 114 50.96 68.07 46.06
N CYS A 115 51.80 67.08 46.38
CA CYS A 115 53.04 67.28 47.13
C CYS A 115 54.02 68.20 46.39
N SER A 116 54.16 68.03 45.08
CA SER A 116 55.02 68.86 44.23
C SER A 116 54.60 70.33 44.29
N LEU A 117 53.29 70.61 44.18
CA LEU A 117 52.74 71.95 44.29
C LEU A 117 52.97 72.58 45.69
N LEU A 118 52.89 71.78 46.75
CA LEU A 118 53.22 72.23 48.10
C LEU A 118 54.70 72.58 48.27
N ILE A 119 55.60 71.78 47.67
CA ILE A 119 57.05 72.02 47.70
C ILE A 119 57.39 73.33 46.99
N GLU A 120 56.82 73.59 45.81
CA GLU A 120 57.02 74.86 45.09
C GLU A 120 56.61 76.07 45.93
N ASN A 121 55.44 75.99 46.59
CA ASN A 121 54.96 77.05 47.48
C ASN A 121 55.93 77.29 48.66
N LYS A 122 56.41 76.23 49.32
CA LYS A 122 57.37 76.35 50.44
C LYS A 122 58.74 76.88 49.99
N GLN A 123 59.23 76.46 48.82
CA GLN A 123 60.46 76.98 48.24
C GLN A 123 60.35 78.49 47.93
N GLY A 124 59.17 78.96 47.49
CA GLY A 124 58.89 80.38 47.32
C GLY A 124 59.08 81.18 48.60
N VAL A 125 58.61 80.66 49.74
CA VAL A 125 58.74 81.29 51.06
C VAL A 125 60.19 81.32 51.54
N ILE A 126 60.95 80.23 51.36
CA ILE A 126 62.37 80.17 51.74
C ILE A 126 63.19 81.23 50.99
N ARG A 127 62.94 81.39 49.67
CA ARG A 127 63.60 82.43 48.86
C ARG A 127 63.36 83.84 49.43
N GLN A 128 62.14 84.11 49.92
CA GLN A 128 61.82 85.41 50.53
C GLN A 128 62.57 85.65 51.85
N TYR A 129 62.71 84.62 52.69
CA TYR A 129 63.45 84.74 53.95
C TYR A 129 64.96 84.87 53.73
N ASN A 130 65.55 84.12 52.79
CA ASN A 130 66.97 84.24 52.45
C ASN A 130 67.33 85.65 51.96
N LYS A 131 66.44 86.26 51.13
CA LYS A 131 66.59 87.65 50.67
C LYS A 131 66.63 88.65 51.85
N LYS A 132 65.83 88.43 52.90
CA LYS A 132 65.84 89.27 54.11
C LYS A 132 67.09 89.07 54.96
N LEU A 133 67.65 87.86 54.97
CA LEU A 133 68.83 87.49 55.73
C LEU A 133 70.12 88.07 55.12
N GLU A 134 70.23 88.07 53.78
CA GLU A 134 71.33 88.74 53.05
C GLU A 134 71.36 90.25 53.32
N VAL A 135 70.20 90.91 53.37
CA VAL A 135 70.11 92.35 53.67
C VAL A 135 70.63 92.65 55.09
N LEU A 136 70.33 91.81 56.08
CA LEU A 136 70.81 91.99 57.46
C LEU A 136 72.32 91.71 57.59
N LEU A 137 72.85 90.71 56.89
CA LEU A 137 74.28 90.38 56.90
C LEU A 137 75.13 91.46 56.21
N SER A 138 74.62 92.09 55.16
CA SER A 138 75.31 93.19 54.46
C SER A 138 75.42 94.48 55.27
N GLN A 139 74.57 94.68 56.29
CA GLN A 139 74.58 95.85 57.17
C GLN A 139 75.57 95.74 58.34
N GLN A 140 76.19 94.57 58.55
CA GLN A 140 77.08 94.28 59.69
C GLN A 140 78.58 94.25 59.32
N GLY A 141 78.94 94.88 58.19
CA GLY A 141 80.32 94.91 57.66
C GLY A 141 81.30 95.65 58.57
N GLY A 142 82.24 94.90 59.14
CA GLY A 142 83.40 95.41 59.86
C GLY A 142 84.66 95.52 58.99
N GLN A 143 85.34 96.66 59.20
CA GLN A 143 86.78 96.96 59.04
C GLN A 143 87.31 97.54 57.71
N GLU A 144 87.96 98.70 57.90
CA GLU A 144 88.60 99.58 56.91
C GLU A 144 89.84 98.95 56.28
N LEU A 145 90.00 99.15 54.98
CA LEU A 145 91.19 98.83 54.18
C LEU A 145 91.64 100.13 53.47
N GLY A 146 92.91 100.25 53.11
CA GLY A 146 93.45 101.47 52.48
C GLY A 146 92.95 101.68 51.03
N PRO A 147 92.91 102.91 50.48
CA PRO A 147 92.21 103.24 49.23
C PRO A 147 92.65 102.45 47.98
N LEU A 148 93.96 102.19 47.81
CA LEU A 148 94.48 101.38 46.68
C LEU A 148 94.29 99.88 46.88
N GLU A 149 94.30 99.40 48.13
CA GLU A 149 93.96 98.00 48.44
C GLU A 149 92.46 97.75 48.36
N ILE A 150 91.61 98.75 48.68
CA ILE A 150 90.16 98.72 48.40
C ILE A 150 89.94 98.64 46.90
N GLU A 151 90.63 99.45 46.10
CA GLU A 151 90.41 99.43 44.65
C GLU A 151 90.92 98.15 43.98
N ALA A 152 92.10 97.65 44.39
CA ALA A 152 92.59 96.35 43.94
C ALA A 152 91.69 95.21 44.41
N LYS A 153 91.27 95.17 45.69
CA LYS A 153 90.31 94.16 46.18
C LYS A 153 88.94 94.31 45.53
N ARG A 154 88.49 95.51 45.19
CA ARG A 154 87.23 95.75 44.47
C ARG A 154 87.31 95.18 43.05
N LEU A 155 88.39 95.44 42.33
CA LEU A 155 88.58 94.90 40.98
C LEU A 155 88.79 93.38 41.01
N THR A 156 89.57 92.85 41.96
CA THR A 156 89.73 91.39 42.14
C THR A 156 88.41 90.74 42.52
N LYS A 157 87.62 91.36 43.41
CA LYS A 157 86.28 90.88 43.76
C LYS A 157 85.32 90.93 42.58
N GLN A 158 85.35 91.99 41.77
CA GLN A 158 84.55 92.07 40.53
C GLN A 158 84.98 91.02 39.49
N ILE A 159 86.28 90.72 39.39
CA ILE A 159 86.79 89.65 38.53
C ILE A 159 86.37 88.27 39.06
N GLU A 160 86.44 88.05 40.38
CA GLU A 160 85.99 86.81 41.04
C GLU A 160 84.48 86.62 40.92
N GLU A 161 83.69 87.67 41.09
CA GLU A 161 82.24 87.70 40.87
C GLU A 161 81.92 87.36 39.41
N CYS A 162 82.53 88.05 38.43
CA CYS A 162 82.38 87.74 37.01
C CYS A 162 82.81 86.30 36.68
N ASN A 163 83.92 85.80 37.23
CA ASN A 163 84.37 84.43 37.02
C ASN A 163 83.40 83.41 37.64
N SER A 164 82.85 83.70 38.82
CA SER A 164 81.83 82.86 39.46
C SER A 164 80.55 82.82 38.62
N GLU A 165 80.12 83.96 38.07
CA GLU A 165 78.98 84.05 37.17
C GLU A 165 79.24 83.24 35.89
N VAL A 166 80.41 83.40 35.27
CA VAL A 166 80.81 82.59 34.09
C VAL A 166 80.80 81.10 34.40
N LEU A 167 81.31 80.66 35.56
CA LEU A 167 81.28 79.25 35.96
C LEU A 167 79.85 78.75 36.20
N THR A 168 78.97 79.55 36.80
CA THR A 168 77.56 79.18 36.99
C THR A 168 76.82 79.08 35.66
N LEU A 169 77.04 80.02 34.74
CA LEU A 169 76.47 80.01 33.39
C LEU A 169 77.02 78.84 32.57
N GLN A 170 78.31 78.51 32.69
CA GLN A 170 78.90 77.35 32.03
C GLN A 170 78.31 76.04 32.57
N LYS A 171 78.13 75.91 33.90
CA LYS A 171 77.44 74.75 34.50
C LYS A 171 75.99 74.65 34.04
N TYR A 172 75.28 75.78 33.99
CA TYR A 172 73.91 75.85 33.51
C TYR A 172 73.82 75.45 32.03
N TRP A 173 74.70 75.96 31.19
CA TRP A 173 74.80 75.60 29.78
C TRP A 173 75.12 74.11 29.58
N LEU A 174 76.04 73.54 30.36
CA LEU A 174 76.34 72.10 30.31
C LEU A 174 75.15 71.24 30.74
N ASN A 175 74.36 71.69 31.71
CA ASN A 175 73.14 70.99 32.12
C ASN A 175 72.07 71.05 31.01
N LEU A 176 71.85 72.22 30.42
CA LEU A 176 70.96 72.37 29.26
C LEU A 176 71.42 71.52 28.07
N GLN A 177 72.73 71.45 27.80
CA GLN A 177 73.27 70.62 26.75
C GLN A 177 73.04 69.13 27.02
N LYS A 178 73.22 68.66 28.26
CA LYS A 178 72.91 67.27 28.65
C LYS A 178 71.43 66.95 28.49
N GLU A 179 70.55 67.88 28.89
CA GLU A 179 69.11 67.71 28.71
C GLU A 179 68.72 67.68 27.24
N LEU A 180 69.30 68.57 26.42
CA LEU A 180 69.10 68.57 24.97
C LEU A 180 69.54 67.23 24.34
N VAL A 181 70.68 66.68 24.74
CA VAL A 181 71.15 65.36 24.25
C VAL A 181 70.17 64.26 24.64
N LYS A 182 69.74 64.21 25.91
CA LYS A 182 68.75 63.23 26.37
C LYS A 182 67.42 63.32 25.60
N LEU A 183 66.87 64.51 25.43
CA LEU A 183 65.64 64.72 24.67
C LEU A 183 65.81 64.35 23.19
N THR A 184 67.03 64.50 22.63
CA THR A 184 67.34 64.10 21.26
C THR A 184 67.40 62.57 21.14
N GLU A 185 68.00 61.88 22.11
CA GLU A 185 68.00 60.41 22.18
C GLU A 185 66.58 59.86 22.32
N GLU A 186 65.78 60.42 23.26
CA GLU A 186 64.37 60.03 23.45
C GLU A 186 63.53 60.26 22.19
N ARG A 187 63.76 61.39 21.48
CA ARG A 187 63.11 61.67 20.20
C ARG A 187 63.47 60.60 19.16
N GLU A 188 64.73 60.20 19.07
CA GLU A 188 65.16 59.19 18.10
C GLU A 188 64.56 57.81 18.43
N ASP A 189 64.51 57.42 19.70
CA ASP A 189 63.82 56.21 20.16
C ASP A 189 62.32 56.25 19.83
N GLN A 190 61.67 57.41 20.01
CA GLN A 190 60.27 57.59 19.62
C GLN A 190 60.10 57.46 18.10
N ILE A 191 60.99 58.02 17.28
CA ILE A 191 60.95 57.91 15.81
C ILE A 191 61.08 56.45 15.38
N THR A 192 62.03 55.70 15.96
CA THR A 192 62.20 54.27 15.62
C THR A 192 60.98 53.44 16.01
N SER A 193 60.39 53.69 17.19
CA SER A 193 59.16 53.01 17.63
C SER A 193 57.97 53.33 16.71
N LEU A 194 57.84 54.59 16.26
CA LEU A 194 56.81 55.04 15.35
C LEU A 194 56.94 54.35 13.99
N ASP A 195 58.17 54.22 13.47
CA ASP A 195 58.42 53.52 12.21
C ASP A 195 58.15 52.01 12.31
N MET A 196 58.41 51.39 13.47
CA MET A 196 58.00 50.00 13.72
C MET A 196 56.47 49.84 13.73
N LEU A 197 55.74 50.74 14.40
CA LEU A 197 54.29 50.75 14.41
C LEU A 197 53.70 50.97 13.00
N LYS A 198 54.27 51.88 12.20
CA LYS A 198 53.87 52.07 10.79
C LYS A 198 54.02 50.78 9.97
N LYS A 199 55.13 50.04 10.14
CA LYS A 199 55.33 48.74 9.48
C LYS A 199 54.27 47.74 9.93
N GLN A 200 53.97 47.67 11.23
CA GLN A 200 52.94 46.77 11.76
C GLN A 200 51.55 47.10 11.19
N ILE A 201 51.18 48.39 11.12
CA ILE A 201 49.92 48.84 10.50
C ILE A 201 49.86 48.40 9.04
N THR A 202 50.95 48.56 8.29
CA THR A 202 51.01 48.17 6.87
C THR A 202 50.80 46.66 6.70
N ILE A 203 51.44 45.84 7.54
CA ILE A 203 51.26 44.38 7.55
C ILE A 203 49.81 44.01 7.88
N MET A 204 49.21 44.64 8.89
CA MET A 204 47.81 44.39 9.27
C MET A 204 46.84 44.80 8.16
N GLN A 205 47.09 45.92 7.50
CA GLN A 205 46.27 46.37 6.37
C GLN A 205 46.35 45.39 5.19
N GLN A 206 47.54 44.85 4.89
CA GLN A 206 47.68 43.82 3.85
C GLN A 206 46.96 42.52 4.24
N LYS A 207 47.05 42.09 5.51
CA LYS A 207 46.31 40.92 6.01
C LYS A 207 44.80 41.14 5.86
N LYS A 208 44.30 42.30 6.25
CA LYS A 208 42.89 42.68 6.09
C LYS A 208 42.43 42.57 4.64
N VAL A 209 43.21 43.09 3.69
CA VAL A 209 42.86 43.02 2.25
C VAL A 209 42.83 41.56 1.76
N ARG A 210 43.77 40.71 2.19
CA ARG A 210 43.77 39.28 1.83
C ARG A 210 42.52 38.57 2.36
N THR A 211 42.22 38.74 3.65
CA THR A 211 41.03 38.12 4.26
C THR A 211 39.73 38.65 3.65
N GLU A 212 39.67 39.94 3.30
CA GLU A 212 38.50 40.49 2.61
C GLU A 212 38.34 39.86 1.22
N ASN A 213 39.42 39.69 0.46
CA ASN A 213 39.37 39.03 -0.84
C ASN A 213 38.92 37.56 -0.73
N GLU A 214 39.40 36.83 0.27
CA GLU A 214 38.96 35.46 0.58
C GLU A 214 37.46 35.43 0.90
N ILE A 215 36.97 36.32 1.76
CA ILE A 215 35.54 36.46 2.07
C ILE A 215 34.72 36.74 0.80
N GLN A 216 35.17 37.66 -0.04
CA GLN A 216 34.48 37.98 -1.30
C GLN A 216 34.46 36.79 -2.28
N GLN A 217 35.50 35.97 -2.28
CA GLN A 217 35.55 34.74 -3.06
C GLN A 217 34.52 33.72 -2.54
N GLU A 218 34.51 33.45 -1.23
CA GLU A 218 33.54 32.56 -0.59
C GLU A 218 32.10 33.01 -0.83
N ILE A 219 31.81 34.32 -0.76
CA ILE A 219 30.50 34.87 -1.09
C ILE A 219 30.10 34.58 -2.54
N LYS A 220 31.04 34.65 -3.49
CA LYS A 220 30.77 34.31 -4.90
C LYS A 220 30.52 32.82 -5.07
N GLU A 221 31.29 31.97 -4.40
CA GLU A 221 31.12 30.52 -4.43
C GLU A 221 29.78 30.11 -3.81
N GLN A 222 29.40 30.69 -2.67
CA GLN A 222 28.08 30.51 -2.08
C GLN A 222 26.96 30.89 -3.05
N LYS A 223 27.03 32.06 -3.70
CA LYS A 223 26.05 32.47 -4.71
C LYS A 223 26.01 31.52 -5.92
N ASN A 224 27.14 30.93 -6.29
CA ASN A 224 27.18 29.92 -7.35
C ASN A 224 26.45 28.64 -6.92
N ILE A 225 26.74 28.14 -5.72
CA ILE A 225 26.09 26.95 -5.14
C ILE A 225 24.58 27.17 -5.02
N GLU A 226 24.14 28.33 -4.50
CA GLU A 226 22.71 28.67 -4.40
C GLU A 226 22.01 28.67 -5.77
N ARG A 227 22.67 29.17 -6.82
CA ARG A 227 22.14 29.10 -8.19
C ARG A 227 22.03 27.67 -8.69
N HIS A 228 23.02 26.83 -8.44
CA HIS A 228 22.98 25.40 -8.81
C HIS A 228 21.87 24.66 -8.05
N MET A 229 21.72 24.91 -6.74
CA MET A 229 20.64 24.35 -5.93
C MET A 229 19.26 24.74 -6.46
N LYS A 230 19.06 26.03 -6.83
CA LYS A 230 17.81 26.49 -7.45
C LYS A 230 17.56 25.80 -8.79
N SER A 231 18.59 25.62 -9.63
CA SER A 231 18.45 24.88 -10.88
C SER A 231 18.02 23.43 -10.64
N MET A 232 18.67 22.73 -9.71
CA MET A 232 18.33 21.35 -9.37
C MET A 232 16.93 21.24 -8.77
N SER A 233 16.51 22.20 -7.94
CA SER A 233 15.14 22.28 -7.43
C SER A 233 14.12 22.45 -8.54
N ASN A 234 14.40 23.30 -9.53
CA ASN A 234 13.54 23.46 -10.70
C ASN A 234 13.45 22.16 -11.53
N ASP A 235 14.56 21.43 -11.67
CA ASP A 235 14.58 20.16 -12.40
C ASP A 235 13.84 19.06 -11.64
N LEU A 236 13.92 19.03 -10.30
CA LEU A 236 13.08 18.16 -9.46
C LEU A 236 11.58 18.48 -9.62
N ILE A 237 11.22 19.76 -9.69
CA ILE A 237 9.83 20.17 -9.94
C ILE A 237 9.38 19.69 -11.32
N LYS A 238 10.19 19.88 -12.37
CA LYS A 238 9.88 19.38 -13.72
C LYS A 238 9.71 17.86 -13.74
N LEU A 239 10.61 17.13 -13.06
CA LEU A 239 10.53 15.68 -12.95
C LEU A 239 9.23 15.25 -12.26
N ASN A 240 8.84 15.90 -11.15
CA ASN A 240 7.57 15.61 -10.48
C ASN A 240 6.35 15.89 -11.37
N VAL A 241 6.38 16.97 -12.17
CA VAL A 241 5.33 17.24 -13.16
C VAL A 241 5.26 16.14 -14.22
N LEU A 242 6.40 15.68 -14.73
CA LEU A 242 6.46 14.58 -15.69
C LEU A 242 5.98 13.24 -15.09
N ILE A 243 6.34 12.94 -13.84
CA ILE A 243 5.86 11.76 -13.12
C ILE A 243 4.34 11.81 -12.97
N ASN A 244 3.78 12.94 -12.56
CA ASN A 244 2.34 13.10 -12.42
C ASN A 244 1.62 12.95 -13.76
N LYS A 245 2.16 13.52 -14.84
CA LYS A 245 1.62 13.36 -16.20
C LYS A 245 1.70 11.91 -16.69
N ASN A 246 2.79 11.21 -16.37
CA ASN A 246 2.94 9.81 -16.72
C ASN A 246 1.97 8.93 -15.93
N ASN A 247 1.77 9.22 -14.64
CA ASN A 247 0.80 8.51 -13.80
C ASN A 247 -0.63 8.75 -14.28
N SER A 248 -0.99 9.99 -14.65
CA SER A 248 -2.32 10.27 -15.19
C SER A 248 -2.54 9.53 -16.51
N SER A 249 -1.56 9.57 -17.42
CA SER A 249 -1.62 8.81 -18.68
C SER A 249 -1.72 7.29 -18.44
N PHE A 250 -0.99 6.77 -17.46
CA PHE A 250 -1.07 5.36 -17.06
C PHE A 250 -2.47 5.01 -16.55
N THR A 251 -3.06 5.83 -15.67
CA THR A 251 -4.43 5.61 -15.19
C THR A 251 -5.45 5.70 -16.31
N GLU A 252 -5.32 6.65 -17.25
CA GLU A 252 -6.18 6.77 -18.42
C GLU A 252 -6.10 5.53 -19.32
N LEU A 253 -4.89 5.01 -19.58
CA LEU A 253 -4.70 3.77 -20.32
C LEU A 253 -5.27 2.55 -19.59
N GLN A 254 -5.11 2.49 -18.26
CA GLN A 254 -5.69 1.42 -17.45
C GLN A 254 -7.22 1.44 -17.52
N TYR A 255 -7.84 2.61 -17.35
CA TYR A 255 -9.29 2.77 -17.52
C TYR A 255 -9.74 2.42 -18.95
N GLY A 256 -8.98 2.86 -19.96
CA GLY A 256 -9.22 2.49 -21.35
C GLY A 256 -9.21 0.98 -21.57
N ASN A 257 -8.21 0.28 -21.03
CA ASN A 257 -8.12 -1.18 -21.11
C ASN A 257 -9.28 -1.88 -20.39
N ILE A 258 -9.69 -1.39 -19.22
CA ILE A 258 -10.85 -1.94 -18.50
C ILE A 258 -12.13 -1.76 -19.32
N ILE A 259 -12.31 -0.62 -19.98
CA ILE A 259 -13.48 -0.36 -20.82
C ILE A 259 -13.47 -1.30 -22.04
N THR A 260 -12.35 -1.42 -22.74
CA THR A 260 -12.25 -2.30 -23.91
C THR A 260 -12.39 -3.78 -23.54
N GLU A 261 -11.83 -4.22 -22.42
CA GLU A 261 -12.03 -5.57 -21.88
C GLU A 261 -13.51 -5.84 -21.59
N ASN A 262 -14.21 -4.90 -20.93
CA ASN A 262 -15.63 -5.03 -20.69
C ASN A 262 -16.45 -5.06 -21.98
N GLU A 263 -16.06 -4.30 -22.99
CA GLU A 263 -16.69 -4.34 -24.33
C GLU A 263 -16.47 -5.70 -25.01
N PHE A 264 -15.25 -6.26 -24.94
CA PHE A 264 -14.96 -7.60 -25.45
C PHE A 264 -15.78 -8.66 -24.73
N ILE A 265 -15.89 -8.61 -23.40
CA ILE A 265 -16.71 -9.55 -22.62
C ILE A 265 -18.18 -9.43 -23.02
N ARG A 266 -18.71 -8.22 -23.19
CA ARG A 266 -20.10 -8.02 -23.65
C ARG A 266 -20.31 -8.58 -25.05
N SER A 267 -19.38 -8.33 -25.98
CA SER A 267 -19.44 -8.87 -27.34
C SER A 267 -19.38 -10.39 -27.34
N LEU A 268 -18.54 -10.99 -26.49
CA LEU A 268 -18.42 -12.44 -26.35
C LEU A 268 -19.72 -13.05 -25.81
N LYS A 269 -20.31 -12.45 -24.77
CA LYS A 269 -21.62 -12.90 -24.24
C LYS A 269 -22.75 -12.77 -25.25
N ALA A 270 -22.73 -11.73 -26.08
CA ALA A 270 -23.71 -11.56 -27.14
C ALA A 270 -23.58 -12.66 -28.22
N ALA A 271 -22.35 -12.95 -28.65
CA ALA A 271 -22.07 -14.03 -29.60
C ALA A 271 -22.39 -15.42 -29.02
N GLU A 272 -22.11 -15.65 -27.74
CA GLU A 272 -22.47 -16.89 -27.03
C GLU A 272 -23.99 -17.07 -26.99
N LYS A 273 -24.74 -16.00 -26.69
CA LYS A 273 -26.21 -16.03 -26.72
C LYS A 273 -26.74 -16.35 -28.13
N GLU A 274 -26.20 -15.71 -29.17
CA GLU A 274 -26.57 -15.99 -30.55
C GLU A 274 -26.28 -17.45 -30.93
N SER A 275 -25.13 -17.99 -30.50
CA SER A 275 -24.76 -19.39 -30.71
C SER A 275 -25.76 -20.36 -30.05
N ILE A 276 -26.17 -20.09 -28.81
CA ILE A 276 -27.19 -20.87 -28.10
C ILE A 276 -28.53 -20.81 -28.84
N GLU A 277 -28.97 -19.61 -29.27
CA GLU A 277 -30.21 -19.45 -30.03
C GLU A 277 -30.17 -20.23 -31.36
N MET A 278 -29.03 -20.25 -32.05
CA MET A 278 -28.84 -21.02 -33.28
C MET A 278 -28.83 -22.53 -33.00
N GLN A 279 -28.22 -22.97 -31.90
CA GLN A 279 -28.25 -24.37 -31.47
C GLN A 279 -29.67 -24.83 -31.12
N GLU A 280 -30.47 -24.00 -30.44
CA GLU A 280 -31.87 -24.31 -30.18
C GLU A 280 -32.68 -24.42 -31.47
N LYS A 281 -32.48 -23.50 -32.43
CA LYS A 281 -33.12 -23.59 -33.75
C LYS A 281 -32.74 -24.88 -34.46
N HIS A 282 -31.46 -25.27 -34.40
CA HIS A 282 -31.00 -26.53 -34.97
C HIS A 282 -31.70 -27.73 -34.30
N SER A 283 -31.78 -27.76 -32.97
CA SER A 283 -32.48 -28.82 -32.23
C SER A 283 -33.95 -28.93 -32.62
N ARG A 284 -34.65 -27.80 -32.75
CA ARG A 284 -36.05 -27.77 -33.21
C ARG A 284 -36.19 -28.33 -34.63
N LEU A 285 -35.31 -27.94 -35.56
CA LEU A 285 -35.30 -28.47 -36.93
C LEU A 285 -34.98 -29.97 -36.96
N THR A 286 -34.10 -30.47 -36.09
CA THR A 286 -33.83 -31.90 -36.00
C THR A 286 -35.03 -32.68 -35.47
N GLU A 287 -35.73 -32.17 -34.45
CA GLU A 287 -36.99 -32.79 -33.98
C GLU A 287 -38.06 -32.80 -35.07
N GLU A 288 -38.22 -31.70 -35.81
CA GLU A 288 -39.16 -31.62 -36.93
C GLU A 288 -38.79 -32.60 -38.04
N LYS A 289 -37.51 -32.71 -38.38
CA LYS A 289 -37.02 -33.71 -39.34
C LYS A 289 -37.34 -35.13 -38.90
N GLU A 290 -37.11 -35.48 -37.63
CA GLU A 290 -37.44 -36.80 -37.08
C GLU A 290 -38.95 -37.06 -37.09
N ARG A 291 -39.76 -36.07 -36.71
CA ARG A 291 -41.24 -36.17 -36.80
C ARG A 291 -41.70 -36.41 -38.24
N LEU A 292 -41.14 -35.69 -39.21
CA LEU A 292 -41.44 -35.88 -40.63
C LEU A 292 -40.98 -37.24 -41.14
N LEU A 293 -39.82 -37.72 -40.70
CA LEU A 293 -39.30 -39.04 -41.06
C LEU A 293 -40.21 -40.15 -40.52
N ASN A 294 -40.66 -40.05 -39.26
CA ASN A 294 -41.63 -40.99 -38.69
C ASN A 294 -42.96 -40.97 -39.46
N SER A 295 -43.44 -39.78 -39.81
CA SER A 295 -44.67 -39.62 -40.62
C SER A 295 -44.51 -40.24 -42.01
N LEU A 296 -43.33 -40.12 -42.63
CA LEU A 296 -43.02 -40.75 -43.92
C LEU A 296 -43.03 -42.27 -43.79
N VAL A 297 -42.36 -42.82 -42.77
CA VAL A 297 -42.35 -44.26 -42.50
C VAL A 297 -43.78 -44.79 -42.29
N GLU A 298 -44.62 -44.08 -41.54
CA GLU A 298 -46.03 -44.45 -41.37
C GLU A 298 -46.80 -44.42 -42.69
N ALA A 299 -46.57 -43.42 -43.55
CA ALA A 299 -47.15 -43.36 -44.88
C ALA A 299 -46.70 -44.53 -45.76
N GLU A 300 -45.41 -44.90 -45.75
CA GLU A 300 -44.87 -46.08 -46.43
C GLU A 300 -45.54 -47.38 -45.94
N HIS A 301 -45.72 -47.53 -44.62
CA HIS A 301 -46.45 -48.67 -44.06
C HIS A 301 -47.91 -48.71 -44.55
N GLN A 302 -48.59 -47.56 -44.61
CA GLN A 302 -49.96 -47.49 -45.15
C GLN A 302 -49.99 -47.89 -46.63
N ILE A 303 -49.04 -47.41 -47.44
CA ILE A 303 -48.91 -47.79 -48.85
C ILE A 303 -48.75 -49.31 -48.97
N MET A 304 -47.82 -49.91 -48.22
CA MET A 304 -47.62 -51.37 -48.21
C MET A 304 -48.89 -52.15 -47.80
N LEU A 305 -49.63 -51.66 -46.79
CA LEU A 305 -50.89 -52.27 -46.37
C LEU A 305 -51.94 -52.22 -47.50
N TRP A 306 -52.06 -51.09 -48.19
CA TRP A 306 -52.96 -50.93 -49.32
C TRP A 306 -52.55 -51.79 -50.52
N GLU A 307 -51.26 -51.88 -50.83
CA GLU A 307 -50.73 -52.78 -51.86
C GLU A 307 -51.07 -54.24 -51.56
N LYS A 308 -50.86 -54.69 -50.31
CA LYS A 308 -51.24 -56.04 -49.88
C LYS A 308 -52.74 -56.28 -50.00
N LYS A 309 -53.56 -55.29 -49.60
CA LYS A 309 -55.03 -55.38 -49.73
C LYS A 309 -55.45 -55.46 -51.19
N ILE A 310 -54.86 -54.65 -52.08
CA ILE A 310 -55.08 -54.71 -53.53
C ILE A 310 -54.68 -56.08 -54.06
N GLN A 311 -53.52 -56.60 -53.68
CA GLN A 311 -53.04 -57.92 -54.10
C GLN A 311 -54.01 -59.03 -53.67
N LEU A 312 -54.44 -59.05 -52.41
CA LEU A 312 -55.44 -60.00 -51.91
C LEU A 312 -56.77 -59.89 -52.67
N THR A 313 -57.23 -58.68 -53.00
CA THR A 313 -58.44 -58.51 -53.81
C THR A 313 -58.26 -58.98 -55.25
N LYS A 314 -57.07 -58.81 -55.85
CA LYS A 314 -56.74 -59.35 -57.17
C LYS A 314 -56.71 -60.87 -57.14
N GLU A 315 -56.07 -61.47 -56.14
CA GLU A 315 -56.01 -62.92 -55.92
C GLU A 315 -57.40 -63.52 -55.66
N MET A 316 -58.20 -62.89 -54.79
CA MET A 316 -59.58 -63.28 -54.53
C MET A 316 -60.43 -63.18 -55.80
N ARG A 317 -60.27 -62.11 -56.59
CA ARG A 317 -60.93 -61.97 -57.89
C ARG A 317 -60.50 -63.09 -58.84
N SER A 318 -59.19 -63.36 -58.99
CA SER A 318 -58.71 -64.44 -59.85
C SER A 318 -59.14 -65.83 -59.37
N ALA A 319 -59.31 -66.05 -58.06
CA ALA A 319 -59.81 -67.30 -57.51
C ALA A 319 -61.32 -67.47 -57.80
N VAL A 320 -62.11 -66.40 -57.66
CA VAL A 320 -63.54 -66.37 -58.02
C VAL A 320 -63.74 -66.52 -59.54
N ASP A 321 -62.89 -65.86 -60.34
CA ASP A 321 -62.91 -65.93 -61.80
C ASP A 321 -62.21 -67.20 -62.33
N SER A 322 -61.66 -68.05 -61.46
CA SER A 322 -61.06 -69.31 -61.90
C SER A 322 -62.10 -70.17 -62.61
N GLU A 323 -61.68 -70.75 -63.75
CA GLU A 323 -62.56 -71.52 -64.62
C GLU A 323 -63.21 -72.71 -63.93
N THR A 324 -62.70 -73.14 -62.77
CA THR A 324 -63.22 -74.25 -61.99
C THR A 324 -64.67 -74.00 -61.55
N GLY A 325 -65.01 -72.80 -61.07
CA GLY A 325 -66.40 -72.45 -60.70
C GLY A 325 -67.26 -72.07 -61.90
N GLN A 326 -66.68 -71.40 -62.91
CA GLN A 326 -67.37 -71.06 -64.15
C GLN A 326 -67.76 -72.31 -64.96
N GLY A 327 -66.95 -73.37 -64.96
CA GLY A 327 -67.24 -74.64 -65.62
C GLY A 327 -68.48 -75.33 -65.05
N GLU A 328 -68.57 -75.41 -63.72
CA GLU A 328 -69.75 -75.95 -63.03
C GLU A 328 -71.01 -75.10 -63.30
N ILE A 329 -70.90 -73.77 -63.26
CA ILE A 329 -72.03 -72.87 -63.57
C ILE A 329 -72.47 -73.02 -65.04
N ARG A 330 -71.53 -73.13 -65.99
CA ARG A 330 -71.86 -73.36 -67.41
C ARG A 330 -72.52 -74.73 -67.61
N ALA A 331 -72.06 -75.77 -66.91
CA ALA A 331 -72.69 -77.10 -66.93
C ALA A 331 -74.10 -77.06 -66.32
N MET A 332 -74.29 -76.40 -65.17
CA MET A 332 -75.60 -76.20 -64.56
C MET A 332 -76.53 -75.39 -65.47
N ARG A 333 -76.04 -74.33 -66.15
CA ARG A 333 -76.83 -73.58 -67.13
C ARG A 333 -77.23 -74.43 -68.33
N ALA A 334 -76.34 -75.28 -68.84
CA ALA A 334 -76.66 -76.21 -69.92
C ALA A 334 -77.71 -77.25 -69.48
N GLU A 335 -77.64 -77.72 -68.24
CA GLU A 335 -78.65 -78.64 -67.68
C GLU A 335 -79.98 -77.94 -67.41
N ILE A 336 -79.97 -76.70 -66.91
CA ILE A 336 -81.18 -75.86 -66.81
C ILE A 336 -81.78 -75.65 -68.20
N HIS A 337 -80.97 -75.39 -69.22
CA HIS A 337 -81.47 -75.24 -70.59
C HIS A 337 -82.05 -76.56 -71.13
N ARG A 338 -81.41 -77.70 -70.87
CA ARG A 338 -82.00 -79.03 -71.14
C ARG A 338 -83.33 -79.22 -70.41
N MET A 339 -83.41 -78.84 -69.14
CA MET A 339 -84.65 -78.90 -68.36
C MET A 339 -85.71 -77.92 -68.89
N GLN A 340 -85.34 -76.73 -69.36
CA GLN A 340 -86.26 -75.78 -69.98
C GLN A 340 -86.78 -76.28 -71.32
N VAL A 341 -85.94 -76.93 -72.12
CA VAL A 341 -86.36 -77.62 -73.35
C VAL A 341 -87.29 -78.78 -73.02
N ARG A 342 -86.98 -79.57 -71.98
CA ARG A 342 -87.84 -80.64 -71.48
C ARG A 342 -89.17 -80.09 -70.94
N TYR A 343 -89.14 -78.94 -70.26
CA TYR A 343 -90.33 -78.21 -69.82
C TYR A 343 -91.15 -77.71 -71.01
N GLY A 344 -90.52 -77.17 -72.06
CA GLY A 344 -91.20 -76.79 -73.30
C GLY A 344 -91.83 -77.98 -74.05
N GLN A 345 -91.17 -79.14 -74.02
CA GLN A 345 -91.75 -80.41 -74.52
C GLN A 345 -92.94 -80.85 -73.65
N LEU A 346 -92.83 -80.71 -72.32
CA LEU A 346 -93.90 -80.98 -71.38
C LEU A 346 -95.10 -80.04 -71.58
N MET A 347 -94.86 -78.75 -71.86
CA MET A 347 -95.91 -77.78 -72.19
C MET A 347 -96.65 -78.16 -73.49
N LYS A 348 -95.94 -78.66 -74.51
CA LYS A 348 -96.58 -79.18 -75.73
C LYS A 348 -97.40 -80.46 -75.47
N GLN A 349 -96.95 -81.32 -74.55
CA GLN A 349 -97.74 -82.45 -74.07
C GLN A 349 -98.94 -81.99 -73.23
N GLN A 350 -98.79 -80.91 -72.45
CA GLN A 350 -99.84 -80.30 -71.66
C GLN A 350 -100.91 -79.66 -72.56
N GLU A 351 -100.58 -79.00 -73.67
CA GLU A 351 -101.57 -78.51 -74.64
C GLU A 351 -102.35 -79.65 -75.32
N LYS A 352 -101.68 -80.77 -75.60
CA LYS A 352 -102.35 -81.98 -76.10
C LYS A 352 -103.31 -82.55 -75.05
N MET A 353 -102.88 -82.58 -73.79
CA MET A 353 -103.70 -82.97 -72.65
C MET A 353 -104.81 -81.97 -72.32
N ILE A 354 -104.65 -80.66 -72.60
CA ILE A 354 -105.67 -79.62 -72.41
C ILE A 354 -106.85 -79.83 -73.37
N ARG A 355 -106.60 -80.22 -74.63
CA ARG A 355 -107.69 -80.57 -75.57
C ARG A 355 -108.44 -81.85 -75.16
N ASP A 356 -107.74 -82.82 -74.56
CA ASP A 356 -108.36 -84.04 -74.01
C ASP A 356 -109.03 -83.79 -72.63
N MET A 357 -108.57 -82.77 -71.90
CA MET A 357 -109.10 -82.28 -70.62
C MET A 357 -110.38 -81.44 -70.80
N GLU A 358 -110.51 -80.64 -71.86
CA GLU A 358 -111.75 -79.90 -72.17
C GLU A 358 -112.95 -80.83 -72.42
N ALA A 359 -112.72 -82.04 -72.95
CA ALA A 359 -113.76 -83.08 -73.11
C ALA A 359 -114.10 -83.84 -71.80
N SER A 360 -113.27 -83.72 -70.76
CA SER A 360 -113.39 -84.47 -69.50
C SER A 360 -113.63 -83.60 -68.26
N VAL A 361 -113.47 -82.27 -68.37
CA VAL A 361 -113.78 -81.24 -67.35
C VAL A 361 -115.28 -80.92 -67.26
N SER A 362 -116.11 -81.27 -68.24
CA SER A 362 -117.58 -81.29 -68.09
C SER A 362 -118.11 -82.40 -67.15
N ARG A 363 -117.24 -83.18 -66.49
CA ARG A 363 -117.69 -84.33 -65.69
C ARG A 363 -117.14 -84.49 -64.27
N ARG A 364 -116.18 -83.71 -63.78
CA ARG A 364 -115.67 -83.92 -62.39
C ARG A 364 -115.29 -82.63 -61.68
N GLU A 365 -116.26 -81.75 -61.62
CA GLU A 365 -116.36 -80.54 -60.81
C GLU A 365 -116.45 -80.82 -59.30
N ALA A 366 -115.65 -81.74 -58.74
CA ALA A 366 -115.68 -82.02 -57.31
C ALA A 366 -114.37 -82.60 -56.77
N ILE A 367 -113.93 -82.00 -55.66
CA ILE A 367 -112.92 -82.45 -54.68
C ILE A 367 -111.53 -81.82 -54.87
N ALA A 368 -111.46 -80.53 -54.54
CA ALA A 368 -110.31 -79.95 -53.86
C ALA A 368 -110.41 -80.26 -52.36
N ILE A 369 -109.30 -80.67 -51.72
CA ILE A 369 -108.85 -80.32 -50.35
C ILE A 369 -107.61 -81.16 -49.93
N ARG A 370 -106.66 -80.46 -49.26
CA ARG A 370 -105.53 -80.86 -48.38
C ARG A 370 -104.14 -81.03 -49.04
N GLY A 371 -103.04 -80.51 -48.46
CA GLY A 371 -102.82 -80.04 -47.08
C GLY A 371 -101.48 -79.32 -46.81
N GLU A 372 -101.36 -78.87 -45.56
CA GLU A 372 -100.39 -77.93 -44.93
C GLU A 372 -99.14 -78.58 -44.26
N GLY A 373 -98.21 -77.72 -43.78
CA GLY A 373 -97.34 -77.89 -42.59
C GLY A 373 -95.82 -77.68 -42.85
N GLN A 374 -94.93 -77.13 -41.99
CA GLN A 374 -94.97 -76.58 -40.61
C GLN A 374 -93.52 -76.09 -40.18
N ASN A 375 -93.38 -75.34 -39.05
CA ASN A 375 -92.19 -75.15 -38.12
C ASN A 375 -91.06 -74.11 -38.42
N LYS A 376 -90.32 -73.44 -37.48
CA LYS A 376 -90.25 -73.21 -36.00
C LYS A 376 -89.22 -72.08 -35.69
N THR A 377 -89.15 -71.63 -34.42
CA THR A 377 -88.46 -70.49 -33.76
C THR A 377 -86.93 -70.59 -33.51
N ASP A 378 -86.21 -69.45 -33.28
CA ASP A 378 -85.55 -69.05 -31.98
C ASP A 378 -84.31 -68.10 -32.03
N LYS A 379 -84.11 -67.34 -30.92
CA LYS A 379 -83.13 -66.26 -30.61
C LYS A 379 -81.82 -66.75 -29.94
N LYS A 380 -80.74 -65.91 -29.87
CA LYS A 380 -79.45 -66.15 -29.16
C LYS A 380 -79.04 -65.04 -28.14
N HIS A 381 -78.31 -65.45 -27.08
CA HIS A 381 -77.70 -64.67 -25.97
C HIS A 381 -76.13 -64.64 -26.02
N PHE A 382 -75.51 -63.72 -25.25
CA PHE A 382 -74.06 -63.45 -25.04
C PHE A 382 -73.31 -64.47 -24.13
N THR A 383 -71.96 -64.53 -24.21
CA THR A 383 -71.11 -65.62 -23.67
C THR A 383 -69.90 -65.19 -22.81
N LYS A 384 -69.44 -66.11 -21.95
CA LYS A 384 -68.38 -66.14 -20.90
C LYS A 384 -66.97 -65.56 -21.21
N SER A 385 -66.71 -65.09 -22.42
CA SER A 385 -65.39 -64.58 -22.89
C SER A 385 -65.06 -63.18 -22.34
N ASP A 386 -66.06 -62.34 -22.11
CA ASP A 386 -65.84 -60.92 -21.79
C ASP A 386 -65.40 -60.68 -20.33
N PHE A 387 -65.69 -61.62 -19.42
CA PHE A 387 -65.26 -61.54 -18.02
C PHE A 387 -63.77 -61.86 -17.80
N GLN A 388 -63.14 -62.67 -18.66
CA GLN A 388 -61.72 -63.02 -18.51
C GLN A 388 -60.79 -61.90 -18.99
N ARG A 389 -61.20 -61.12 -20.00
CA ARG A 389 -60.43 -59.97 -20.52
C ARG A 389 -60.36 -58.80 -19.52
N LYS A 390 -61.48 -58.48 -18.85
CA LYS A 390 -61.55 -57.40 -17.84
C LYS A 390 -60.69 -57.69 -16.60
N LYS A 391 -60.59 -58.96 -16.19
CA LYS A 391 -59.76 -59.40 -15.05
C LYS A 391 -58.26 -59.27 -15.33
N GLN A 392 -57.83 -59.47 -16.58
CA GLN A 392 -56.42 -59.38 -16.98
C GLN A 392 -55.98 -57.91 -17.16
N GLU A 393 -56.86 -57.03 -17.63
CA GLU A 393 -56.62 -55.58 -17.70
C GLU A 393 -56.47 -54.95 -16.29
N LEU A 394 -57.31 -55.34 -15.32
CA LEU A 394 -57.18 -54.83 -13.95
C LEU A 394 -55.90 -55.27 -13.26
N ARG A 395 -55.41 -56.50 -13.52
CA ARG A 395 -54.12 -56.96 -12.99
C ARG A 395 -52.92 -56.20 -13.57
N LYS A 396 -52.95 -55.88 -14.88
CA LYS A 396 -51.91 -55.04 -15.51
C LYS A 396 -51.89 -53.63 -14.94
N LYS A 397 -53.07 -53.01 -14.72
CA LYS A 397 -53.16 -51.69 -14.08
C LYS A 397 -52.63 -51.69 -12.65
N ILE A 398 -52.89 -52.74 -11.86
CA ILE A 398 -52.35 -52.85 -10.50
C ILE A 398 -50.81 -52.93 -10.53
N THR A 399 -50.22 -53.75 -11.42
CA THR A 399 -48.75 -53.85 -11.54
C THR A 399 -48.10 -52.55 -12.03
N GLU A 400 -48.77 -51.82 -12.93
CA GLU A 400 -48.29 -50.53 -13.44
C GLU A 400 -48.35 -49.43 -12.38
N THR A 401 -49.45 -49.35 -11.61
CA THR A 401 -49.54 -48.43 -10.47
C THR A 401 -48.54 -48.75 -9.36
N GLN A 402 -48.22 -50.03 -9.15
CA GLN A 402 -47.25 -50.45 -8.13
C GLN A 402 -45.81 -50.14 -8.56
N LYS A 403 -45.50 -50.21 -9.87
CA LYS A 403 -44.23 -49.74 -10.43
C LYS A 403 -44.10 -48.21 -10.32
N ASN A 404 -45.14 -47.47 -10.67
CA ASN A 404 -45.16 -46.01 -10.54
C ASN A 404 -45.00 -45.58 -9.07
N ALA A 405 -45.61 -46.28 -8.11
CA ALA A 405 -45.41 -46.01 -6.68
C ALA A 405 -43.97 -46.26 -6.21
N GLN A 406 -43.30 -47.29 -6.74
CA GLN A 406 -41.88 -47.55 -6.46
C GLN A 406 -40.97 -46.48 -7.04
N ASP A 407 -41.26 -46.00 -8.25
CA ASP A 407 -40.47 -44.94 -8.88
C ASP A 407 -40.71 -43.59 -8.18
N CYS A 408 -41.92 -43.29 -7.72
CA CYS A 408 -42.18 -42.15 -6.83
C CYS A 408 -41.39 -42.25 -5.51
N ASN A 409 -41.31 -43.44 -4.88
CA ASN A 409 -40.52 -43.63 -3.67
C ASN A 409 -39.02 -43.43 -3.89
N LYS A 410 -38.47 -43.81 -5.05
CA LYS A 410 -37.07 -43.53 -5.40
C LYS A 410 -36.81 -42.03 -5.52
N ILE A 411 -37.71 -41.31 -6.19
CA ILE A 411 -37.61 -39.84 -6.32
C ILE A 411 -37.68 -39.17 -4.95
N VAL A 412 -38.54 -39.65 -4.04
CA VAL A 412 -38.61 -39.13 -2.67
C VAL A 412 -37.29 -39.35 -1.92
N LEU A 413 -36.67 -40.53 -2.02
CA LEU A 413 -35.37 -40.80 -1.40
C LEU A 413 -34.23 -39.94 -2.00
N GLU A 414 -34.25 -39.70 -3.30
CA GLU A 414 -33.29 -38.80 -3.98
C GLU A 414 -33.51 -37.33 -3.52
N LEU A 415 -34.75 -36.89 -3.35
CA LEU A 415 -35.08 -35.57 -2.82
C LEU A 415 -34.68 -35.41 -1.35
N GLU A 416 -34.87 -36.43 -0.52
CA GLU A 416 -34.41 -36.43 0.88
C GLU A 416 -32.89 -36.40 0.98
N SER A 417 -32.19 -37.15 0.11
CA SER A 417 -30.73 -37.14 0.05
C SER A 417 -30.18 -35.78 -0.41
N THR A 418 -30.80 -35.15 -1.42
CA THR A 418 -30.40 -33.81 -1.87
C THR A 418 -30.76 -32.72 -0.86
N GLN A 419 -31.87 -32.85 -0.14
CA GLN A 419 -32.21 -31.96 0.98
C GLN A 419 -31.19 -32.07 2.13
N ALA A 420 -30.74 -33.28 2.45
CA ALA A 420 -29.73 -33.49 3.48
C ALA A 420 -28.38 -32.89 3.07
N SER A 421 -27.94 -33.06 1.81
CA SER A 421 -26.69 -32.46 1.34
C SER A 421 -26.77 -30.94 1.26
N LEU A 422 -27.87 -30.37 0.78
CA LEU A 422 -28.09 -28.92 0.75
C LEU A 422 -28.12 -28.30 2.15
N SER A 423 -28.74 -28.97 3.13
CA SER A 423 -28.75 -28.47 4.51
C SER A 423 -27.37 -28.52 5.17
N ALA A 424 -26.56 -29.55 4.88
CA ALA A 424 -25.16 -29.62 5.31
C ALA A 424 -24.33 -28.47 4.71
N THR A 425 -24.42 -28.24 3.39
CA THR A 425 -23.72 -27.13 2.73
C THR A 425 -24.20 -25.76 3.24
N CYS A 426 -25.49 -25.62 3.55
CA CYS A 426 -26.01 -24.38 4.13
C CYS A 426 -25.43 -24.09 5.52
N LEU A 427 -25.28 -25.12 6.37
CA LEU A 427 -24.63 -25.00 7.68
C LEU A 427 -23.14 -24.67 7.56
N GLU A 428 -22.41 -25.29 6.64
CA GLU A 428 -21.01 -24.96 6.34
C GLU A 428 -20.87 -23.49 5.93
N LYS A 429 -21.73 -23.03 5.00
CA LYS A 429 -21.73 -21.62 4.57
C LYS A 429 -22.12 -20.67 5.69
N GLN A 430 -23.03 -21.07 6.58
CA GLN A 430 -23.36 -20.27 7.77
C GLN A 430 -22.19 -20.16 8.75
N GLN A 431 -21.42 -21.24 8.94
CA GLN A 431 -20.20 -21.22 9.76
C GLN A 431 -19.12 -20.33 9.14
N GLU A 432 -18.87 -20.46 7.83
CA GLU A 432 -17.93 -19.58 7.10
C GLU A 432 -18.32 -18.10 7.22
N MET A 433 -19.62 -17.77 7.13
CA MET A 433 -20.11 -16.41 7.31
C MET A 433 -19.89 -15.90 8.74
N CYS A 434 -20.10 -16.73 9.75
CA CYS A 434 -19.80 -16.37 11.14
C CYS A 434 -18.31 -16.11 11.35
N THR A 435 -17.41 -16.94 10.78
CA THR A 435 -15.97 -16.71 10.89
C THR A 435 -15.55 -15.43 10.20
N LEU A 436 -16.05 -15.17 8.98
CA LEU A 436 -15.78 -13.94 8.25
C LEU A 436 -16.33 -12.70 8.98
N GLN A 437 -17.50 -12.82 9.63
CA GLN A 437 -18.04 -11.73 10.45
C GLN A 437 -17.13 -11.40 11.63
N THR A 438 -16.63 -12.43 12.35
CA THR A 438 -15.71 -12.20 13.48
C THR A 438 -14.37 -11.60 13.05
N GLU A 439 -13.87 -11.97 11.86
CA GLU A 439 -12.68 -11.36 11.27
C GLU A 439 -12.93 -9.92 10.81
N SER A 440 -14.10 -9.63 10.24
CA SER A 440 -14.49 -8.26 9.89
C SER A 440 -14.57 -7.38 11.13
N ASP A 441 -15.23 -7.85 12.19
CA ASP A 441 -15.39 -7.11 13.45
C ASP A 441 -14.03 -6.86 14.14
N SER A 442 -13.07 -7.79 14.02
CA SER A 442 -11.71 -7.59 14.56
C SER A 442 -10.92 -6.56 13.74
N LEU A 443 -10.97 -6.64 12.41
CA LEU A 443 -10.33 -5.67 11.51
C LEU A 443 -10.92 -4.26 11.67
N ASP A 444 -12.23 -4.13 11.89
CA ASP A 444 -12.88 -2.86 12.19
C ASP A 444 -12.37 -2.29 13.53
N SER A 445 -12.18 -3.14 14.53
CA SER A 445 -11.58 -2.77 15.83
C SER A 445 -10.14 -2.27 15.69
N ASP A 446 -9.31 -2.95 14.91
CA ASP A 446 -7.94 -2.53 14.64
C ASP A 446 -7.90 -1.20 13.84
N THR A 447 -8.81 -1.04 12.89
CA THR A 447 -8.92 0.18 12.08
C THR A 447 -9.30 1.38 12.94
N GLU A 448 -10.25 1.22 13.87
CA GLU A 448 -10.62 2.26 14.83
C GLU A 448 -9.45 2.63 15.76
N TYR A 449 -8.75 1.62 16.29
CA TYR A 449 -7.57 1.84 17.13
C TYR A 449 -6.48 2.63 16.39
N LEU A 450 -6.14 2.23 15.16
CA LEU A 450 -5.13 2.92 14.34
C LEU A 450 -5.55 4.35 13.98
N ARG A 451 -6.84 4.60 13.71
CA ARG A 451 -7.37 5.95 13.48
C ARG A 451 -7.21 6.84 14.71
N ASN A 452 -7.52 6.31 15.89
CA ASN A 452 -7.37 7.04 17.16
C ASN A 452 -5.91 7.34 17.47
N MET A 453 -5.00 6.36 17.28
CA MET A 453 -3.56 6.56 17.43
C MET A 453 -3.02 7.62 16.46
N LYS A 454 -3.45 7.59 15.18
CA LYS A 454 -3.08 8.62 14.20
C LYS A 454 -3.54 10.02 14.65
N ARG A 455 -4.77 10.13 15.17
CA ARG A 455 -5.31 11.39 15.67
C ARG A 455 -4.52 11.90 16.87
N TRP A 456 -4.13 11.03 17.79
CA TRP A 456 -3.28 11.38 18.93
C TRP A 456 -1.90 11.87 18.50
N ASN A 457 -1.20 11.11 17.65
CA ASN A 457 0.11 11.47 17.15
C ASN A 457 0.11 12.83 16.43
N LEU A 458 -0.98 13.14 15.71
CA LEU A 458 -1.17 14.46 15.09
C LEU A 458 -1.30 15.57 16.15
N LEU A 459 -2.06 15.35 17.22
CA LEU A 459 -2.19 16.31 18.32
C LEU A 459 -0.85 16.53 19.04
N GLU A 460 -0.07 15.47 19.28
CA GLU A 460 1.27 15.58 19.86
C GLU A 460 2.22 16.36 18.95
N LEU A 461 2.23 16.04 17.65
CA LEU A 461 3.06 16.73 16.66
C LEU A 461 2.72 18.23 16.60
N VAL A 462 1.44 18.59 16.60
CA VAL A 462 1.00 19.99 16.68
C VAL A 462 1.46 20.64 17.99
N SER A 463 1.42 19.92 19.12
CA SER A 463 1.91 20.43 20.41
C SER A 463 3.42 20.68 20.40
N TYR A 464 4.21 19.77 19.81
CA TYR A 464 5.66 19.93 19.66
C TYR A 464 6.02 21.06 18.69
N GLN A 465 5.30 21.19 17.57
CA GLN A 465 5.46 22.32 16.65
C GLN A 465 5.15 23.65 17.34
N THR A 466 4.10 23.70 18.16
CA THR A 466 3.76 24.90 18.93
C THR A 466 4.84 25.22 19.95
N ARG A 467 5.34 24.21 20.69
CA ARG A 467 6.47 24.36 21.62
C ARG A 467 7.73 24.84 20.91
N GLN A 468 8.05 24.29 19.73
CA GLN A 468 9.18 24.74 18.92
C GLN A 468 9.05 26.21 18.52
N LYS A 469 7.86 26.63 18.05
CA LYS A 469 7.60 28.05 17.72
C LYS A 469 7.77 28.96 18.94
N GLN A 470 7.31 28.53 20.11
CA GLN A 470 7.49 29.26 21.36
C GLN A 470 8.99 29.38 21.74
N LEU A 471 9.73 28.28 21.68
CA LEU A 471 11.18 28.28 21.95
C LEU A 471 11.97 29.14 20.93
N GLN A 472 11.55 29.12 19.67
CA GLN A 472 12.13 29.99 18.63
C GLN A 472 11.83 31.46 18.92
N ALA A 473 10.62 31.80 19.35
CA ALA A 473 10.27 33.16 19.78
C ALA A 473 11.08 33.61 21.01
N VAL A 474 11.41 32.69 21.93
CA VAL A 474 12.31 32.97 23.07
C VAL A 474 13.71 33.30 22.57
N LYS A 475 14.25 32.50 21.64
CA LYS A 475 15.57 32.75 21.02
C LYS A 475 15.62 34.10 20.29
N GLU A 476 14.52 34.49 19.65
CA GLU A 476 14.39 35.78 18.94
C GLU A 476 14.06 36.97 19.86
N GLY A 477 13.88 36.75 21.18
CA GLY A 477 13.53 37.79 22.14
C GLY A 477 12.10 38.34 22.00
N LYS A 478 11.24 37.68 21.20
CA LYS A 478 9.85 38.08 20.93
C LYS A 478 8.83 37.40 21.85
N TYR A 479 9.27 36.46 22.68
CA TYR A 479 8.38 35.71 23.57
C TYR A 479 8.08 36.49 24.85
N THR A 480 6.80 36.71 25.12
CA THR A 480 6.34 37.30 26.38
C THR A 480 5.94 36.19 27.36
N PRO A 481 6.64 36.02 28.49
CA PRO A 481 6.28 35.00 29.47
C PRO A 481 4.94 35.35 30.14
N LEU A 482 3.98 34.42 30.10
CA LEU A 482 2.67 34.57 30.77
C LEU A 482 2.79 34.59 32.30
N CYS A 483 3.81 33.92 32.86
CA CYS A 483 4.08 33.88 34.29
C CYS A 483 5.49 34.43 34.53
N SER A 484 5.60 35.56 35.20
CA SER A 484 6.89 36.20 35.51
C SER A 484 7.51 35.70 36.82
N THR A 485 6.74 35.01 37.67
CA THR A 485 7.19 34.46 38.94
C THR A 485 6.95 32.95 39.01
N GLU A 486 7.84 32.23 39.68
CA GLU A 486 7.75 30.76 39.84
C GLU A 486 6.45 30.35 40.56
N GLN A 487 5.98 31.16 41.51
CA GLN A 487 4.71 30.94 42.20
C GLN A 487 3.50 31.06 41.26
N ALA A 488 3.48 32.04 40.35
CA ALA A 488 2.41 32.17 39.36
C ALA A 488 2.39 30.98 38.38
N TRP A 489 3.58 30.48 38.00
CA TRP A 489 3.71 29.28 37.17
C TRP A 489 3.19 28.03 37.87
N ARG A 490 3.55 27.80 39.14
CA ARG A 490 3.03 26.66 39.91
C ARG A 490 1.51 26.71 40.06
N ASN A 491 0.94 27.90 40.31
CA ASN A 491 -0.51 28.07 40.40
C ASN A 491 -1.22 27.76 39.08
N GLU A 492 -0.68 28.20 37.94
CA GLU A 492 -1.25 27.87 36.62
C GLU A 492 -1.08 26.39 36.26
N GLN A 493 0.04 25.77 36.64
CA GLN A 493 0.23 24.33 36.47
C GLN A 493 -0.76 23.51 37.31
N GLN A 494 -1.01 23.92 38.55
CA GLN A 494 -2.00 23.27 39.41
C GLN A 494 -3.42 23.40 38.82
N LYS A 495 -3.82 24.58 38.33
CA LYS A 495 -5.10 24.77 37.63
C LYS A 495 -5.23 23.87 36.40
N LEU A 496 -4.15 23.70 35.63
CA LEU A 496 -4.13 22.82 34.47
C LEU A 496 -4.31 21.35 34.90
N GLN A 497 -3.63 20.91 35.96
CA GLN A 497 -3.80 19.57 36.51
C GLN A 497 -5.22 19.34 37.02
N GLU A 498 -5.79 20.26 37.79
CA GLU A 498 -7.17 20.19 38.27
C GLU A 498 -8.17 20.10 37.10
N ARG A 499 -7.94 20.86 36.03
CA ARG A 499 -8.76 20.82 34.83
C ARG A 499 -8.65 19.49 34.08
N ILE A 500 -7.45 18.90 33.99
CA ILE A 500 -7.25 17.58 33.39
C ILE A 500 -7.98 16.51 34.22
N HIS A 501 -7.85 16.53 35.55
CA HIS A 501 -8.58 15.62 36.44
C HIS A 501 -10.10 15.76 36.30
N ALA A 502 -10.62 16.99 36.21
CA ALA A 502 -12.05 17.22 35.99
C ALA A 502 -12.53 16.65 34.65
N ILE A 503 -11.75 16.81 33.57
CA ILE A 503 -12.06 16.23 32.26
C ILE A 503 -12.00 14.70 32.32
N CYS A 504 -11.01 14.11 32.99
CA CYS A 504 -10.95 12.66 33.22
C CYS A 504 -12.21 12.16 33.94
N GLY A 505 -12.63 12.87 35.00
CA GLY A 505 -13.87 12.56 35.73
C GLY A 505 -15.11 12.59 34.83
N ILE A 506 -15.24 13.61 33.98
CA ILE A 506 -16.34 13.70 33.01
C ILE A 506 -16.29 12.54 32.00
N VAL A 507 -15.12 12.22 31.45
CA VAL A 507 -14.97 11.11 30.50
C VAL A 507 -15.33 9.77 31.14
N HIS A 508 -14.91 9.53 32.38
CA HIS A 508 -15.24 8.32 33.11
C HIS A 508 -16.74 8.22 33.44
N GLN A 509 -17.36 9.35 33.82
CA GLN A 509 -18.79 9.43 34.06
C GLN A 509 -19.59 9.16 32.78
N VAL A 510 -19.20 9.74 31.64
CA VAL A 510 -19.84 9.48 30.33
C VAL A 510 -19.66 8.02 29.89
N GLN A 511 -18.50 7.41 30.16
CA GLN A 511 -18.26 5.99 29.89
C GLN A 511 -19.16 5.06 30.73
N GLN A 512 -19.52 5.46 31.96
CA GLN A 512 -20.43 4.71 32.82
C GLN A 512 -21.90 4.94 32.46
N GLU A 513 -22.29 6.18 32.18
CA GLU A 513 -23.66 6.56 31.84
C GLU A 513 -24.08 6.09 30.44
N GLN A 514 -23.13 5.99 29.50
CA GLN A 514 -23.40 5.59 28.12
C GLN A 514 -22.40 4.55 27.60
N PRO A 515 -22.67 3.24 27.79
CA PRO A 515 -21.80 2.15 27.36
C PRO A 515 -21.53 2.13 25.86
N GLN A 516 -22.45 2.68 25.06
CA GLN A 516 -22.35 2.78 23.61
C GLN A 516 -21.16 3.63 23.15
N TYR A 517 -20.74 4.62 23.95
CA TYR A 517 -19.58 5.47 23.65
C TYR A 517 -18.30 5.02 24.34
N HIS A 518 -18.34 3.94 25.12
CA HIS A 518 -17.18 3.45 25.86
C HIS A 518 -15.97 3.24 24.95
N ARG A 519 -16.18 2.55 23.82
CA ARG A 519 -15.16 2.25 22.81
C ARG A 519 -14.60 3.51 22.14
N ALA A 520 -15.45 4.50 21.87
CA ALA A 520 -15.05 5.76 21.24
C ALA A 520 -14.33 6.71 22.21
N LEU A 521 -14.48 6.54 23.53
CA LEU A 521 -13.87 7.38 24.56
C LEU A 521 -12.67 6.71 25.25
N GLN A 522 -12.48 5.41 25.08
CA GLN A 522 -11.40 4.64 25.70
C GLN A 522 -10.00 5.15 25.30
N TRP A 523 -9.82 5.60 24.05
CA TRP A 523 -8.56 6.21 23.64
C TRP A 523 -8.31 7.56 24.34
N LEU A 524 -9.37 8.35 24.57
CA LEU A 524 -9.28 9.64 25.27
C LEU A 524 -8.89 9.44 26.74
N SER A 525 -9.41 8.42 27.41
CA SER A 525 -9.03 8.13 28.80
C SER A 525 -7.56 7.74 28.91
N GLN A 526 -7.08 6.83 28.05
CA GLN A 526 -5.67 6.42 28.00
C GLN A 526 -4.72 7.60 27.72
N CYS A 527 -5.12 8.51 26.83
CA CYS A 527 -4.35 9.71 26.49
C CYS A 527 -4.30 10.75 27.62
N LEU A 528 -5.39 10.90 28.39
CA LEU A 528 -5.41 11.82 29.52
C LEU A 528 -4.61 11.26 30.70
N GLU A 529 -4.67 9.94 30.94
CA GLU A 529 -3.87 9.23 31.94
C GLU A 529 -2.37 9.32 31.65
N SER A 530 -1.94 9.18 30.38
CA SER A 530 -0.53 9.32 30.02
C SER A 530 0.01 10.74 30.25
N ARG A 531 -0.81 11.77 30.02
CA ARG A 531 -0.43 13.17 30.33
C ARG A 531 -0.31 13.43 31.82
N LEU A 532 -1.20 12.84 32.63
CA LEU A 532 -1.10 12.89 34.09
C LEU A 532 0.19 12.22 34.58
N GLY A 533 0.49 11.00 34.12
CA GLY A 533 1.71 10.27 34.50
C GLY A 533 3.02 10.93 34.05
N SER A 534 3.01 11.61 32.91
CA SER A 534 4.20 12.34 32.42
C SER A 534 4.53 13.61 33.21
N GLN A 535 3.56 14.19 33.93
CA GLN A 535 3.74 15.41 34.71
C GLN A 535 4.08 15.15 36.18
N GLU A 536 3.83 13.94 36.70
CA GLU A 536 4.27 13.54 38.05
C GLU A 536 5.74 13.12 38.10
N ALA A 537 6.35 12.83 36.95
CA ALA A 537 7.75 12.40 36.81
C ALA A 537 8.77 13.55 36.61
N CYS A 538 8.33 14.81 36.66
CA CYS A 538 9.16 16.02 36.58
C CYS A 538 8.87 16.91 37.79
#